data_AF-A0A821SXL3-F1
#
_entry.id   AF-A0A821SXL3-F1
#
_cell.length_a   1.000
_cell.length_b   1.000
_cell.length_c   1.000
_cell.angle_alpha   90.00
_cell.angle_beta   90.00
_cell.angle_gamma   90.00
#
_symmetry.space_group_name_H-M   'P 1'
#
loop_
_entity.id
_entity.type
_entity.pdbx_description
1 polymer ?
#
loop_
_entity_poly.entity_id
_entity_poly.type
_entity_poly.pdbx_seq_one_letter_code
_entity_poly.pdbx_strand_id
1 'polypeptide(L)' 'EINNRSFCFIRSLCFHAPAVDDQVIENLEKMINYEQLLIQFTTKRISDNIYLQWT' A
#
# COMPACT_ATOMS: atom_id res chain seq x y z
N GLU A 1 8.35 30.36 -17.77
CA GLU A 1 7.26 29.52 -17.23
C GLU A 1 7.87 28.40 -16.39
N ILE A 2 7.63 28.39 -15.07
CA ILE A 2 7.97 27.22 -14.25
C ILE A 2 6.80 26.27 -14.40
N ASN A 3 7.02 25.21 -15.19
CA ASN A 3 6.08 24.11 -15.40
C ASN A 3 5.67 23.55 -14.04
N ASN A 4 4.43 23.83 -13.62
CA ASN A 4 3.84 23.36 -12.36
C ASN A 4 3.46 21.88 -12.48
N ARG A 5 4.45 21.02 -12.78
CA ARG A 5 4.27 19.57 -12.78
C ARG A 5 4.22 19.14 -11.32
N SER A 6 2.99 18.98 -10.82
CA SER A 6 2.76 18.26 -9.57
C SER A 6 3.32 16.85 -9.73
N PHE A 7 4.55 16.63 -9.26
CA PHE A 7 5.10 15.29 -9.16
C PHE A 7 4.33 14.58 -8.05
N CYS A 8 3.36 13.77 -8.44
CA CYS A 8 2.67 12.87 -7.52
C CYS A 8 3.66 11.75 -7.17
N PHE A 9 4.39 11.91 -6.06
CA PHE A 9 5.36 10.92 -5.62
C PHE A 9 4.62 9.72 -5.03
N ILE A 10 4.57 8.62 -5.77
CA ILE A 10 4.06 7.36 -5.23
C ILE A 10 5.00 6.91 -4.11
N ARG A 11 4.47 6.85 -2.89
CA ARG A 11 5.12 6.24 -1.73
C ARG A 11 4.77 4.76 -1.72
N SER A 12 5.73 3.93 -1.34
CA SER A 12 5.51 2.49 -1.22
C SER A 12 6.18 1.92 0.01
N LEU A 13 5.46 1.08 0.75
CA LEU A 13 5.98 0.24 1.81
C LEU A 13 5.95 -1.22 1.34
N CYS A 14 7.09 -1.90 1.44
CA CYS A 14 7.22 -3.32 1.12
C CYS A 14 7.58 -4.08 2.39
N PHE A 15 6.93 -5.21 2.62
CA PHE A 15 7.33 -6.15 3.65
C PHE A 15 7.23 -7.59 3.12
N HIS A 16 8.22 -8.38 3.51
CA HIS A 16 8.29 -9.79 3.18
C HIS A 16 7.43 -10.57 4.18
N ALA A 17 6.47 -11.32 3.67
CA ALA A 17 5.51 -12.09 4.45
C ALA A 17 5.28 -13.44 3.76
N PRO A 18 6.21 -14.40 3.95
CA PRO A 18 6.09 -15.73 3.37
C PRO A 18 4.87 -16.45 3.97
N ALA A 19 4.16 -17.21 3.13
CA ALA A 19 2.93 -17.92 3.50
C ALA A 19 1.75 -17.03 3.96
N VAL A 20 1.71 -15.76 3.54
CA VAL A 20 0.50 -14.94 3.66
C VAL A 20 -0.61 -15.48 2.76
N ASP A 21 -1.74 -15.78 3.38
CA ASP A 21 -3.00 -16.04 2.70
C ASP A 21 -3.78 -14.75 2.44
N ASP A 22 -4.87 -14.87 1.68
CA ASP A 22 -5.70 -13.72 1.32
C ASP A 22 -6.45 -13.13 2.53
N GLN A 23 -6.67 -13.93 3.61
CA GLN A 23 -7.34 -13.48 4.83
C GLN A 23 -6.47 -12.50 5.62
N VAL A 24 -5.16 -12.73 5.68
CA VAL A 24 -4.21 -11.81 6.32
C VAL A 24 -4.18 -10.47 5.58
N ILE A 25 -4.22 -10.48 4.24
CA ILE A 25 -4.28 -9.26 3.43
C ILE A 25 -5.57 -8.50 3.71
N GLU A 26 -6.72 -9.18 3.71
CA GLU A 26 -8.01 -8.57 3.99
C GLU A 26 -8.05 -7.93 5.40
N ASN A 27 -7.48 -8.62 6.40
CA ASN A 27 -7.40 -8.10 7.76
C ASN A 27 -6.50 -6.87 7.87
N LEU A 28 -5.38 -6.87 7.14
CA LEU A 28 -4.49 -5.72 7.05
C LEU A 28 -5.22 -4.51 6.44
N GLU A 29 -5.93 -4.70 5.33
CA GLU A 29 -6.69 -3.63 4.68
C GLU A 29 -7.80 -3.09 5.60
N LYS A 30 -8.50 -3.97 6.31
CA LYS A 30 -9.49 -3.58 7.32
C LYS A 30 -8.87 -2.73 8.42
N MET A 31 -7.71 -3.15 8.96
CA MET A 31 -7.00 -2.40 10.00
C MET A 31 -6.56 -1.02 9.50
N ILE A 32 -5.95 -0.94 8.31
CA ILE A 32 -5.51 0.34 7.73
C ILE A 32 -6.69 1.29 7.52
N ASN A 33 -7.81 0.78 7.01
CA ASN A 33 -9.01 1.58 6.77
C ASN A 33 -9.70 2.01 8.08
N TYR A 34 -9.81 1.10 9.05
CA TYR A 34 -10.45 1.36 10.34
C TYR A 34 -9.69 2.42 11.14
N GLU A 35 -8.36 2.27 11.22
CA GLU A 35 -7.47 3.20 11.93
C GLU A 35 -7.06 4.42 11.08
N GLN A 36 -7.54 4.50 9.83
CA GLN A 36 -7.21 5.56 8.86
C GLN A 36 -5.69 5.79 8.69
N LEU A 37 -4.89 4.72 8.72
CA LEU A 37 -3.42 4.81 8.69
C LEU A 37 -2.87 5.31 7.36
N LEU A 38 -3.56 5.02 6.25
CA LEU A 38 -3.18 5.44 4.89
C LEU A 38 -4.42 5.88 4.12
N ILE A 39 -4.33 7.04 3.46
CA ILE A 39 -5.38 7.58 2.59
C ILE A 39 -5.07 7.16 1.15
N GLN A 40 -6.08 6.63 0.44
CA GLN A 40 -5.98 6.28 -0.98
C GLN A 40 -4.81 5.34 -1.31
N PHE A 41 -4.71 4.24 -0.57
CA PHE A 41 -3.68 3.23 -0.80
C PHE A 41 -4.16 2.08 -1.69
N THR A 42 -3.21 1.32 -2.22
CA THR A 42 -3.44 0.05 -2.92
C THR A 42 -2.51 -1.00 -2.34
N THR A 43 -3.05 -2.18 -2.06
CA THR A 43 -2.26 -3.37 -1.67
C THR A 43 -2.00 -4.24 -2.89
N LYS A 44 -0.77 -4.74 -3.04
CA LYS A 44 -0.39 -5.71 -4.07
C LYS A 44 0.43 -6.83 -3.44
N ARG A 45 0.09 -8.08 -3.72
CA ARG A 45 0.93 -9.25 -3.41
C ARG A 45 1.71 -9.67 -4.65
N ILE A 46 3.03 -9.81 -4.53
CA ILE A 46 3.90 -10.39 -5.55
C ILE A 46 4.79 -11.42 -4.88
N SER A 47 4.53 -12.70 -5.15
CA SER A 47 5.16 -13.81 -4.43
C SER A 47 4.97 -13.64 -2.91
N ASP A 48 6.03 -13.79 -2.13
CA ASP A 48 6.06 -13.60 -0.67
C ASP A 48 6.19 -12.14 -0.20
N ASN A 49 5.91 -11.15 -1.07
CA ASN A 49 6.03 -9.74 -0.71
C ASN A 49 4.69 -9.03 -0.87
N ILE A 50 4.40 -8.16 0.08
CA ILE A 50 3.24 -7.28 0.07
C ILE A 50 3.72 -5.84 -0.10
N TYR A 51 3.07 -5.13 -1.00
CA TYR A 51 3.32 -3.72 -1.30
C TYR A 51 2.09 -2.91 -0.97
N LEU A 52 2.24 -1.90 -0.11
CA LEU A 52 1.26 -0.85 0.10
C LEU A 52 1.75 0.39 -0.65
N GLN A 53 0.94 0.95 -1.56
CA GLN A 53 1.30 2.11 -2.38
C GLN A 53 0.27 3.22 -2.20
N TRP A 54 0.70 4.48 -2.05
CA TRP A 54 -0.19 5.65 -1.92
C TRP A 54 0.48 6.93 -2.47
N THR A 55 -0.30 7.99 -2.68
CA THR A 55 0.15 9.29 -3.21
C THR A 55 0.02 10.40 -2.20
#